data_AF-A0A7G9YTN5-F1
#
_entry.id   AF-A0A7G9YTN5-F1
#
_cell.length_a   1.000
_cell.length_b   1.000
_cell.length_c   1.000
_cell.angle_alpha   90.00
_cell.angle_beta   90.00
_cell.angle_gamma   90.00
#
_symmetry.space_group_name_H-M   'P 1'
#
loop_
_entity.id
_entity.type
_entity.pdbx_description
1 polymer ?
#
loop_
_entity_poly.entity_id
_entity_poly.type
_entity_poly.pdbx_seq_one_letter_code
_entity_poly.pdbx_strand_id
1 'polypeptide(L)'
;MVHEWVAKSDITPSIMGPPQFPDHQVPTWEEFCTDYRSHYFDGSKPEWGRCFIIIVNDMSVGQVNYNAIDQHHRRVELDIWMSCEANCGRGYGPDALQTLCGYLFQKYGIVEFVIQPSAHNHRAIRAYEIFLMNERILK
;
A
#
# COMPACT_ATOMS: atom_id res chain seq x y z
N MET A 1 2.81 -14.54 -6.09
CA MET A 1 2.84 -13.17 -6.67
C MET A 1 2.90 -12.10 -5.58
N VAL A 2 1.80 -11.67 -4.95
CA VAL A 2 1.82 -10.56 -3.97
C VAL A 2 2.69 -10.84 -2.74
N HIS A 3 2.49 -11.98 -2.08
CA HIS A 3 3.33 -12.40 -0.95
C HIS A 3 4.82 -12.49 -1.36
N GLU A 4 5.12 -12.90 -2.60
CA GLU A 4 6.51 -12.99 -3.05
C GLU A 4 7.15 -11.61 -3.23
N TRP A 5 6.39 -10.59 -3.63
CA TRP A 5 6.90 -9.22 -3.65
C TRP A 5 7.20 -8.72 -2.24
N VAL A 6 6.31 -8.96 -1.28
CA VAL A 6 6.52 -8.55 0.10
C VAL A 6 7.68 -9.31 0.74
N ALA A 7 7.77 -10.62 0.52
CA ALA A 7 8.66 -11.49 1.28
C ALA A 7 10.00 -11.81 0.61
N LYS A 8 10.14 -11.62 -0.71
CA LYS A 8 11.28 -12.14 -1.48
C LYS A 8 11.86 -11.16 -2.49
N SER A 9 11.39 -9.92 -2.54
CA SER A 9 11.91 -8.94 -3.50
C SER A 9 13.21 -8.30 -2.99
N ASP A 10 13.93 -7.68 -3.92
CA ASP A 10 15.11 -6.86 -3.61
C ASP A 10 14.78 -5.63 -2.76
N ILE A 11 13.50 -5.24 -2.69
CA ILE A 11 13.02 -4.13 -1.87
C ILE A 11 12.58 -4.58 -0.47
N THR A 12 12.34 -5.87 -0.23
CA THR A 12 11.88 -6.41 1.06
C THR A 12 12.70 -5.86 2.25
N PRO A 13 14.05 -5.88 2.24
CA PRO A 13 14.84 -5.35 3.35
C PRO A 13 14.57 -3.88 3.71
N SER A 14 14.10 -3.08 2.75
CA SER A 14 13.75 -1.66 2.96
C SER A 14 12.35 -1.42 3.54
N ILE A 15 11.58 -2.48 3.72
CA ILE A 15 10.22 -2.47 4.25
C ILE A 15 10.15 -3.29 5.55
N MET A 16 10.84 -4.43 5.59
CA MET A 16 10.84 -5.38 6.69
C MET A 16 12.04 -6.34 6.59
N GLY A 17 12.38 -6.96 7.71
CA GLY A 17 13.49 -7.89 7.82
C GLY A 17 14.86 -7.22 7.90
N PRO A 18 15.89 -8.01 8.21
CA PRO A 18 17.26 -7.51 8.30
C PRO A 18 17.80 -7.05 6.94
N PRO A 19 18.73 -6.08 6.90
CA PRO A 19 19.37 -5.45 8.07
C PRO A 19 18.64 -4.23 8.63
N GLN A 20 17.69 -3.63 7.90
CA GLN A 20 17.09 -2.34 8.28
C GLN A 20 15.96 -2.48 9.31
N PHE A 21 15.31 -3.65 9.37
CA PHE A 21 14.26 -3.96 10.35
C PHE A 21 14.51 -5.32 11.02
N PRO A 22 15.57 -5.45 11.85
CA PRO A 22 15.93 -6.72 12.47
C PRO A 22 14.84 -7.30 13.38
N ASP A 23 14.03 -6.42 13.98
CA ASP A 23 12.93 -6.79 14.89
C ASP A 23 11.57 -6.94 14.20
N HIS A 24 11.48 -6.63 12.90
CA HIS A 24 10.25 -6.76 12.11
C HIS A 24 10.49 -7.82 11.04
N GLN A 25 10.27 -9.08 11.38
CA GLN A 25 10.57 -10.19 10.48
C GLN A 25 9.71 -10.14 9.22
N VAL A 26 10.25 -10.71 8.14
CA VAL A 26 9.48 -10.95 6.92
C VAL A 26 8.40 -12.00 7.25
N PRO A 27 7.11 -11.74 6.97
CA PRO A 27 6.06 -12.67 7.32
C PRO A 27 6.20 -13.96 6.54
N THR A 28 5.89 -15.07 7.20
CA THR A 28 5.65 -16.35 6.56
C THR A 28 4.38 -16.30 5.71
N TRP A 29 4.16 -17.32 4.88
CA TRP A 29 2.92 -17.43 4.11
C TRP A 29 1.67 -17.51 5.01
N GLU A 30 1.76 -18.21 6.13
CA GLU A 30 0.64 -18.38 7.08
C GLU A 30 0.29 -17.07 7.79
N GLU A 31 1.31 -16.31 8.22
CA GLU A 31 1.12 -14.97 8.80
C GLU A 31 0.54 -14.02 7.75
N PHE A 32 1.06 -14.01 6.53
CA PHE A 32 0.50 -13.23 5.43
C PHE A 32 -0.98 -13.55 5.19
N CYS A 33 -1.36 -14.82 5.18
CA CYS A 33 -2.76 -15.24 5.00
C CYS A 33 -3.66 -14.90 6.20
N THR A 34 -3.08 -14.70 7.38
CA THR A 34 -3.82 -14.29 8.58
C THR A 34 -4.20 -12.81 8.48
N ASP A 35 -3.28 -11.98 7.99
CA ASP A 35 -3.47 -10.54 7.81
C ASP A 35 -4.28 -10.22 6.54
N TYR A 36 -3.90 -10.86 5.41
CA TYR A 36 -4.54 -10.71 4.10
C TYR A 36 -5.47 -11.88 3.82
N ARG A 37 -6.68 -11.82 4.40
CA ARG A 37 -7.74 -12.82 4.19
C ARG A 37 -8.30 -12.77 2.76
N SER A 38 -9.05 -13.80 2.38
CA SER A 38 -9.58 -13.95 1.00
C SER A 38 -10.33 -12.70 0.48
N HIS A 39 -11.07 -12.01 1.35
CA HIS A 39 -11.84 -10.82 0.99
C HIS A 39 -10.99 -9.68 0.42
N TYR A 40 -9.70 -9.61 0.78
CA TYR A 40 -8.78 -8.65 0.19
C TYR A 40 -8.63 -8.85 -1.32
N PHE A 41 -8.79 -10.07 -1.82
CA PHE A 41 -8.49 -10.44 -3.21
C PHE A 41 -9.74 -10.73 -4.03
N ASP A 42 -10.78 -11.31 -3.40
CA ASP A 42 -12.01 -11.70 -4.10
C ASP A 42 -13.09 -10.60 -4.10
N GLY A 43 -12.93 -9.56 -3.28
CA GLY A 43 -13.89 -8.45 -3.18
C GLY A 43 -15.22 -8.82 -2.51
N SER A 44 -15.30 -9.94 -1.79
CA SER A 44 -16.50 -10.41 -1.09
C SER A 44 -16.91 -9.54 0.10
N LYS A 45 -15.96 -8.84 0.72
CA LYS A 45 -16.19 -7.90 1.84
C LYS A 45 -15.36 -6.62 1.65
N PRO A 46 -15.70 -5.80 0.65
CA PRO A 46 -14.85 -4.69 0.26
C PRO A 46 -14.74 -3.60 1.33
N GLU A 47 -15.65 -3.53 2.30
CA GLU A 47 -15.56 -2.63 3.45
C GLU A 47 -14.58 -3.12 4.54
N TRP A 48 -14.10 -4.35 4.45
CA TRP A 48 -13.13 -4.93 5.39
C TRP A 48 -11.68 -4.86 4.88
N GLY A 49 -11.49 -4.33 3.68
CA GLY A 49 -10.20 -4.14 3.04
C GLY A 49 -10.11 -4.82 1.67
N ARG A 50 -9.27 -4.27 0.80
CA ARG A 50 -9.09 -4.76 -0.58
C ARG A 50 -7.72 -4.41 -1.16
N CYS A 51 -7.16 -5.37 -1.89
CA CYS A 51 -5.91 -5.27 -2.63
C CYS A 51 -6.15 -4.99 -4.11
N PHE A 52 -5.29 -4.15 -4.69
CA PHE A 52 -5.23 -3.89 -6.13
C PHE A 52 -3.80 -3.99 -6.62
N ILE A 53 -3.63 -4.47 -7.85
CA ILE A 53 -2.33 -4.51 -8.51
C ILE A 53 -2.13 -3.20 -9.28
N ILE A 54 -0.94 -2.62 -9.17
CA ILE A 54 -0.51 -1.46 -9.95
C ILE A 54 0.02 -2.00 -11.29
N ILE A 55 -0.62 -1.60 -12.40
CA ILE A 55 -0.26 -2.03 -13.75
C ILE A 55 0.30 -0.84 -14.53
N VAL A 56 1.48 -1.01 -15.14
CA VAL A 56 2.10 -0.03 -16.05
C VAL A 56 2.54 -0.76 -17.31
N ASN A 57 2.04 -0.34 -18.47
CA ASN A 57 2.31 -1.00 -19.77
C ASN A 57 2.10 -2.52 -19.69
N ASP A 58 0.94 -2.94 -19.16
CA ASP A 58 0.56 -4.35 -18.94
C ASP A 58 1.45 -5.15 -17.95
N MET A 59 2.41 -4.50 -17.31
CA MET A 59 3.29 -5.10 -16.32
C MET A 59 2.81 -4.80 -14.90
N SER A 60 2.81 -5.83 -14.04
CA SER A 60 2.55 -5.66 -12.61
C SER A 60 3.77 -5.08 -11.90
N VAL A 61 3.66 -3.85 -11.42
CA VAL A 61 4.79 -3.09 -10.83
C VAL A 61 4.69 -2.94 -9.31
N GLY A 62 3.57 -3.32 -8.71
CA GLY A 62 3.36 -3.25 -7.27
C GLY A 62 1.92 -3.53 -6.89
N GLN A 63 1.59 -3.24 -5.64
CA GLN A 63 0.25 -3.33 -5.09
C GLN A 63 -0.05 -2.09 -4.23
N VAL A 64 -1.30 -1.65 -4.26
CA VAL A 64 -1.88 -0.72 -3.30
C VAL A 64 -3.12 -1.35 -2.67
N ASN A 65 -3.37 -1.11 -1.39
CA ASN A 65 -4.56 -1.59 -0.72
C ASN A 65 -5.10 -0.59 0.30
N TYR A 66 -6.28 -0.90 0.82
CA TYR A 66 -6.83 -0.26 2.00
C TYR A 66 -7.32 -1.31 2.99
N ASN A 67 -7.27 -0.99 4.27
CA ASN A 67 -7.72 -1.86 5.38
C ASN A 67 -9.22 -1.65 5.67
N ALA A 68 -9.72 -2.18 6.79
CA ALA A 68 -11.12 -1.99 7.16
C ALA A 68 -11.52 -0.51 7.19
N ILE A 69 -12.65 -0.18 6.58
CA ILE A 69 -13.16 1.19 6.49
C ILE A 69 -13.81 1.59 7.81
N ASP A 70 -13.37 2.71 8.38
CA ASP A 70 -14.07 3.38 9.47
C ASP A 70 -15.12 4.34 8.88
N GLN A 71 -16.32 3.82 8.66
CA GLN A 71 -17.40 4.60 8.06
C GLN A 71 -17.89 5.72 8.99
N HIS A 72 -17.76 5.56 10.31
CA HIS A 72 -18.20 6.57 11.28
C HIS A 72 -17.33 7.83 11.17
N HIS A 73 -16.02 7.64 11.08
CA HIS A 73 -15.06 8.74 10.93
C HIS A 73 -14.78 9.10 9.47
N ARG A 74 -15.33 8.34 8.51
CA ARG A 74 -15.03 8.44 7.06
C ARG A 74 -13.53 8.39 6.79
N ARG A 75 -12.89 7.43 7.45
CA ARG A 75 -11.44 7.26 7.52
C ARG A 75 -11.05 5.87 7.07
N VAL A 76 -9.87 5.74 6.47
CA VAL A 76 -9.28 4.44 6.12
C VAL A 76 -7.76 4.50 6.14
N GLU A 77 -7.13 3.37 6.44
CA GLU A 77 -5.69 3.20 6.30
C GLU A 77 -5.35 2.61 4.92
N LEU A 78 -4.27 3.10 4.32
CA LEU A 78 -3.75 2.66 3.03
C LEU A 78 -2.35 2.09 3.18
N ASP A 79 -2.06 1.01 2.45
CA ASP A 79 -0.71 0.48 2.30
C ASP A 79 -0.34 0.35 0.83
N ILE A 80 0.96 0.36 0.57
CA ILE A 80 1.52 0.26 -0.77
C ILE A 80 2.89 -0.42 -0.73
N TRP A 81 3.16 -1.26 -1.72
CA TRP A 81 4.49 -1.79 -1.97
C TRP A 81 4.75 -1.95 -3.47
N MET A 82 5.99 -1.71 -3.85
CA MET A 82 6.46 -1.95 -5.22
C MET A 82 6.97 -3.39 -5.34
N SER A 83 6.88 -3.97 -6.54
CA SER A 83 7.30 -5.36 -6.76
C SER A 83 8.82 -5.57 -6.73
N CYS A 84 9.59 -4.53 -7.02
CA CYS A 84 11.05 -4.51 -6.95
C CYS A 84 11.61 -3.08 -6.93
N GLU A 85 12.91 -2.95 -6.64
CA GLU A 85 13.64 -1.69 -6.63
C GLU A 85 13.57 -0.95 -7.97
N ALA A 86 13.64 -1.67 -9.09
CA ALA A 86 13.59 -1.08 -10.43
C ALA A 86 12.28 -0.33 -10.74
N ASN A 87 11.21 -0.61 -9.98
CA ASN A 87 9.92 0.06 -10.09
C ASN A 87 9.76 1.26 -9.14
N CYS A 88 10.73 1.50 -8.26
CA CYS A 88 10.73 2.65 -7.35
C CYS A 88 11.23 3.94 -8.01
N GLY A 89 10.89 5.09 -7.42
CA GLY A 89 11.36 6.40 -7.89
C GLY A 89 10.78 6.87 -9.22
N ARG A 90 9.78 6.16 -9.77
CA ARG A 90 9.15 6.44 -11.07
C ARG A 90 7.82 7.19 -11.00
N GLY A 91 7.34 7.48 -9.79
CA GLY A 91 6.03 8.13 -9.56
C GLY A 91 4.85 7.16 -9.49
N TYR A 92 5.03 5.86 -9.77
CA TYR A 92 3.95 4.87 -9.73
C TYR A 92 3.25 4.76 -8.37
N GLY A 93 4.00 4.90 -7.27
CA GLY A 93 3.45 4.82 -5.93
C GLY A 93 2.46 5.95 -5.61
N PRO A 94 2.90 7.23 -5.69
CA PRO A 94 2.01 8.37 -5.52
C PRO A 94 0.78 8.37 -6.46
N ASP A 95 0.96 7.99 -7.73
CA ASP A 95 -0.12 7.89 -8.71
C ASP A 95 -1.18 6.83 -8.31
N ALA A 96 -0.73 5.65 -7.88
CA ALA A 96 -1.61 4.60 -7.38
C ALA A 96 -2.38 5.01 -6.12
N LEU A 97 -1.72 5.69 -5.18
CA LEU A 97 -2.36 6.20 -3.96
C LEU A 97 -3.42 7.26 -4.28
N GLN A 98 -3.11 8.19 -5.18
CA GLN A 98 -4.07 9.21 -5.61
C GLN A 98 -5.29 8.60 -6.29
N THR A 99 -5.07 7.63 -7.18
CA THR A 99 -6.14 6.88 -7.83
C THR A 99 -7.02 6.15 -6.81
N LEU A 100 -6.40 5.49 -5.82
CA LEU A 100 -7.13 4.78 -4.77
C LEU A 100 -7.94 5.74 -3.88
N CYS A 101 -7.36 6.89 -3.49
CA CYS A 101 -8.05 7.91 -2.71
C CYS A 101 -9.29 8.43 -3.45
N GLY A 102 -9.16 8.72 -4.75
CA GLY A 102 -10.27 9.14 -5.60
C GLY A 102 -11.40 8.11 -5.65
N TYR A 103 -11.06 6.83 -5.85
CA TYR A 103 -12.03 5.73 -5.81
C TYR A 103 -12.74 5.63 -4.45
N LEU A 104 -12.00 5.68 -3.35
CA LEU A 104 -12.55 5.55 -1.99
C LEU A 104 -13.44 6.74 -1.61
N PHE A 105 -13.06 7.96 -2.00
CA PHE A 105 -13.90 9.14 -1.86
C PHE A 105 -15.21 9.00 -2.63
N GLN A 106 -15.14 8.66 -3.92
CA GLN A 106 -16.32 8.55 -4.78
C GLN A 106 -17.27 7.43 -4.35
N LYS A 107 -16.74 6.28 -3.93
CA LYS A 107 -17.54 5.09 -3.64
C LYS A 107 -18.04 5.01 -2.20
N TYR A 108 -17.21 5.40 -1.23
CA TYR A 108 -17.50 5.21 0.20
C TYR A 108 -17.62 6.53 0.97
N GLY A 109 -17.34 7.67 0.32
CA GLY A 109 -17.37 8.99 0.96
C GLY A 109 -16.23 9.23 1.94
N ILE A 110 -15.11 8.51 1.78
CA ILE A 110 -13.92 8.65 2.64
C ILE A 110 -13.22 9.97 2.38
N VAL A 111 -12.91 10.69 3.45
CA VAL A 111 -12.25 12.01 3.38
C VAL A 111 -10.96 12.07 4.17
N GLU A 112 -10.67 11.05 4.98
CA GLU A 112 -9.45 10.96 5.76
C GLU A 112 -8.69 9.66 5.42
N PHE A 113 -7.46 9.82 4.97
CA PHE A 113 -6.60 8.72 4.55
C PHE A 113 -5.38 8.70 5.47
N VAL A 114 -5.13 7.53 6.07
CA VAL A 114 -4.02 7.32 7.00
C VAL A 114 -2.99 6.42 6.33
N ILE A 115 -1.72 6.78 6.47
CA ILE A 115 -0.61 5.94 6.05
C ILE A 115 0.43 5.98 7.18
N GLN A 116 0.94 4.82 7.60
CA GLN A 116 1.84 4.70 8.75
C GLN A 116 3.15 3.98 8.36
N PRO A 117 4.08 4.65 7.65
CA PRO A 117 5.39 4.05 7.43
C PRO A 117 6.14 3.94 8.76
N SER A 118 7.02 2.94 8.86
CA SER A 118 8.07 2.98 9.86
C SER A 118 8.97 4.21 9.65
N ALA A 119 9.41 4.82 10.75
CA ALA A 119 10.34 5.96 10.73
C ALA A 119 11.67 5.66 10.00
N HIS A 120 12.07 4.38 9.94
CA HIS A 120 13.26 3.93 9.21
C HIS A 120 13.03 3.75 7.71
N ASN A 121 11.77 3.75 7.25
CA ASN A 121 11.44 3.65 5.84
C ASN A 121 11.42 5.04 5.17
N HIS A 122 12.61 5.63 5.05
CA HIS A 122 12.78 6.96 4.45
C HIS A 122 12.23 7.07 3.01
N ARG A 123 12.23 5.95 2.28
CA ARG A 123 11.66 5.88 0.92
C ARG A 123 10.14 6.09 0.95
N ALA A 124 9.43 5.35 1.81
CA ALA A 124 7.99 5.48 1.96
C ALA A 124 7.62 6.90 2.43
N ILE A 125 8.34 7.41 3.44
CA ILE A 125 8.16 8.79 3.93
C ILE A 125 8.26 9.80 2.78
N ARG A 126 9.32 9.73 1.97
CA ARG A 126 9.50 10.66 0.84
C ARG A 126 8.43 10.51 -0.24
N ALA A 127 7.97 9.30 -0.51
CA ALA A 127 6.86 9.07 -1.45
C ALA A 127 5.56 9.72 -0.94
N TYR A 128 5.28 9.63 0.36
CA TYR A 128 4.10 10.23 0.97
C TYR A 128 4.20 11.75 1.06
N GLU A 129 5.39 12.31 1.29
CA GLU A 129 5.60 13.76 1.21
C GLU A 129 5.23 14.30 -0.19
N ILE A 130 5.67 13.63 -1.27
CA ILE A 130 5.29 14.00 -2.65
C ILE A 130 3.77 13.91 -2.85
N PHE A 131 3.16 12.80 -2.41
CA PHE A 131 1.72 12.60 -2.50
C PHE A 131 0.95 13.73 -1.78
N LEU A 132 1.32 14.06 -0.54
CA LEU A 132 0.69 15.12 0.25
C LEU A 132 0.92 16.51 -0.34
N MET A 133 2.06 16.77 -1.00
CA MET A 133 2.30 18.01 -1.73
C MET A 133 1.37 18.13 -2.94
N ASN A 134 1.11 17.04 -3.67
CA ASN A 134 0.22 17.05 -4.83
C ASN A 134 -1.26 17.27 -4.43
N GLU A 135 -1.71 16.70 -3.30
CA GLU A 135 -3.06 16.91 -2.78
C GLU A 135 -3.30 18.36 -2.31
N ARG A 136 -2.26 19.08 -1.86
CA ARG A 136 -2.36 20.51 -1.49
C ARG A 136 -2.57 21.42 -2.70
N ILE A 137 -2.27 20.97 -3.92
CA ILE A 137 -2.44 21.75 -5.15
C ILE A 137 -3.87 21.58 -5.72
N LEU A 138 -4.63 20.59 -5.23
CA LEU A 138 -5.98 20.27 -5.71
C LEU A 138 -7.11 20.80 -4.79
N LYS A 139 -6.78 21.60 -3.77
CA LYS A 139 -7.73 22.38 -2.96
C LYS A 139 -7.67 23.86 -3.32
#